data_AF-A0A319F7L3-F1
#
_entry.id   AF-A0A319F7L3-F1
#
_cell.length_a   1.000
_cell.length_b   1.000
_cell.length_c   1.000
_cell.angle_alpha   90.00
_cell.angle_beta   90.00
_cell.angle_gamma   90.00
#
_symmetry.space_group_name_H-M   'P 1'
#
loop_
_entity.id
_entity.type
_entity.pdbx_description
1 polymer ?
#
loop_
_entity_poly.entity_id
_entity_poly.type
_entity_poly.pdbx_seq_one_letter_code
_entity_poly.pdbx_strand_id
1 'polypeptide(L)'
;VRVAILNSGLELSEEDKGLYNYSPKLQYQSWVENDPQSEWRDDSGYGTHLTTLLRENAPHAAIYMARVFDHRENLDKFQDQIAAAIRHAVDVWKVDIIVMPWGFSNTQHNPIYPAIKHAASQDVIMLAAASDTDIWPGIQWPASDPHVICVHSGSRNGKSSDFTPCAEENRGIIVLGESIQSAWPPALGEPGNRKTLSSTSCAVMLAAAIFAALLDYAR
;
A
#
# COMPACT_ATOMS: atom_id res chain seq x y z
N VAL A 1 -5.69 -4.06 -15.37
CA VAL A 1 -6.03 -3.08 -14.29
C VAL A 1 -4.81 -2.27 -13.84
N ARG A 2 -4.96 -1.00 -13.41
CA ARG A 2 -3.89 -0.10 -12.91
C ARG A 2 -3.99 0.11 -11.40
N VAL A 3 -2.91 -0.12 -10.67
CA VAL A 3 -2.88 -0.04 -9.19
C VAL A 3 -1.74 0.88 -8.74
N ALA A 4 -2.05 1.91 -7.96
CA ALA A 4 -1.07 2.73 -7.28
C ALA A 4 -0.85 2.24 -5.84
N ILE A 5 0.41 2.15 -5.42
CA ILE A 5 0.81 1.90 -4.05
C ILE A 5 1.50 3.16 -3.53
N LEU A 6 1.02 3.74 -2.44
CA LEU A 6 1.66 4.89 -1.79
C LEU A 6 2.41 4.39 -0.56
N ASN A 7 3.75 4.34 -0.62
CA ASN A 7 4.56 3.78 0.45
C ASN A 7 5.96 4.41 0.53
N SER A 8 6.90 3.72 1.18
CA SER A 8 8.30 4.11 1.38
C SER A 8 9.21 3.95 0.16
N GLY A 9 8.71 3.28 -0.88
CA GLY A 9 9.38 3.16 -2.18
C GLY A 9 9.54 1.72 -2.65
N LEU A 10 10.58 1.49 -3.44
CA LEU A 10 10.87 0.18 -4.03
C LEU A 10 12.36 0.09 -4.35
N GLU A 11 13.01 -0.96 -3.88
CA GLU A 11 14.39 -1.30 -4.18
C GLU A 11 14.48 -2.82 -4.38
N LEU A 12 14.70 -3.24 -5.62
CA LEU A 12 14.80 -4.66 -5.99
C LEU A 12 16.27 -5.07 -6.14
N SER A 13 16.60 -6.28 -5.67
CA SER A 13 17.86 -6.92 -6.00
C SER A 13 17.99 -7.19 -7.51
N GLU A 14 19.21 -7.41 -8.02
CA GLU A 14 19.41 -7.73 -9.44
C GLU A 14 18.63 -8.99 -9.88
N GLU A 15 18.52 -9.98 -9.00
CA GLU A 15 17.71 -11.18 -9.23
C GLU A 15 16.21 -10.84 -9.27
N ASP A 16 15.74 -10.06 -8.30
CA ASP A 16 14.33 -9.67 -8.18
C ASP A 16 13.85 -8.76 -9.32
N LYS A 17 14.75 -7.99 -9.93
CA LYS A 17 14.42 -7.19 -11.13
C LYS A 17 13.92 -8.08 -12.27
N GLY A 18 14.56 -9.24 -12.50
CA GLY A 18 14.13 -10.21 -13.50
C GLY A 18 12.80 -10.89 -13.18
N LEU A 19 12.52 -11.09 -11.88
CA LEU A 19 11.32 -11.76 -11.41
C LEU A 19 10.09 -10.86 -11.37
N TYR A 20 10.24 -9.57 -11.04
CA TYR A 20 9.11 -8.69 -10.72
C TYR A 20 8.94 -7.49 -11.65
N ASN A 21 9.99 -7.08 -12.38
CA ASN A 21 9.93 -5.94 -13.30
C ASN A 21 9.75 -6.36 -14.78
N TYR A 22 8.79 -7.25 -15.02
CA TYR A 22 8.36 -7.69 -16.36
C TYR A 22 7.13 -6.91 -16.83
N SER A 23 6.68 -7.15 -18.08
CA SER A 23 5.55 -6.42 -18.67
C SER A 23 4.19 -6.79 -18.05
N PRO A 24 3.35 -5.83 -17.62
CA PRO A 24 3.58 -4.37 -17.66
C PRO A 24 4.62 -3.93 -16.64
N LYS A 25 5.66 -3.21 -17.09
CA LYS A 25 6.79 -2.80 -16.22
C LYS A 25 6.31 -1.97 -15.04
N LEU A 26 6.93 -2.19 -13.88
CA LEU A 26 6.72 -1.38 -12.69
C LEU A 26 7.06 0.08 -13.01
N GLN A 27 6.17 0.99 -12.60
CA GLN A 27 6.40 2.43 -12.67
C GLN A 27 6.75 2.92 -11.26
N TYR A 28 7.64 3.89 -11.16
CA TYR A 28 8.12 4.43 -9.88
C TYR A 28 8.24 5.94 -9.95
N GLN A 29 7.80 6.63 -8.90
CA GLN A 29 8.04 8.06 -8.72
C GLN A 29 8.15 8.40 -7.23
N SER A 30 9.06 9.31 -6.91
CA SER A 30 9.31 9.79 -5.55
C SER A 30 8.76 11.20 -5.34
N TRP A 31 8.12 11.42 -4.20
CA TRP A 31 7.72 12.72 -3.66
C TRP A 31 8.55 13.11 -2.42
N VAL A 32 9.42 12.23 -1.94
CA VAL A 32 10.28 12.47 -0.77
C VAL A 32 11.51 13.30 -1.15
N GLU A 33 12.04 13.08 -2.35
CA GLU A 33 13.20 13.77 -2.89
C GLU A 33 12.75 14.72 -4.02
N ASN A 34 13.33 15.91 -4.11
CA ASN A 34 13.05 16.87 -5.20
C ASN A 34 13.72 16.46 -6.53
N ASP A 35 14.10 15.19 -6.69
CA ASP A 35 14.80 14.70 -7.87
C ASP A 35 13.95 13.67 -8.65
N PRO A 36 13.44 14.02 -9.84
CA PRO A 36 12.71 13.10 -10.70
C PRO A 36 13.59 12.01 -11.33
N GLN A 37 14.92 12.06 -11.17
CA GLN A 37 15.86 11.00 -11.56
C GLN A 37 16.29 10.10 -10.38
N SER A 38 15.66 10.21 -9.21
CA SER A 38 16.08 9.39 -8.06
C SER A 38 16.10 7.91 -8.43
N GLU A 39 17.17 7.23 -8.02
CA GLU A 39 17.22 5.78 -8.08
C GLU A 39 16.04 5.19 -7.29
N TRP A 40 15.63 4.00 -7.71
CA TRP A 40 14.62 3.21 -7.01
C TRP A 40 15.16 2.86 -5.63
N ARG A 41 14.46 3.34 -4.59
CA ARG A 41 14.93 3.29 -3.21
C ARG A 41 13.79 2.90 -2.28
N ASP A 42 14.11 2.16 -1.22
CA ASP A 42 13.23 1.92 -0.08
C ASP A 42 14.05 1.80 1.20
N ASP A 43 14.01 2.84 2.03
CA ASP A 43 14.78 2.91 3.27
C ASP A 43 14.17 2.09 4.42
N SER A 44 12.92 1.63 4.24
CA SER A 44 12.16 0.92 5.28
C SER A 44 11.97 -0.57 4.99
N GLY A 45 12.03 -0.95 3.70
CA GLY A 45 11.73 -2.27 3.15
C GLY A 45 10.26 -2.61 2.94
N TYR A 46 9.33 -1.89 3.58
CA TYR A 46 7.89 -2.15 3.44
C TYR A 46 7.39 -1.92 2.01
N GLY A 47 7.89 -0.91 1.32
CA GLY A 47 7.46 -0.61 -0.04
C GLY A 47 7.87 -1.71 -1.02
N THR A 48 9.10 -2.21 -0.92
CA THR A 48 9.60 -3.38 -1.68
C THR A 48 8.80 -4.62 -1.37
N HIS A 49 8.60 -4.95 -0.09
CA HIS A 49 7.87 -6.14 0.35
C HIS A 49 6.46 -6.19 -0.19
N LEU A 50 5.72 -5.09 -0.03
CA LEU A 50 4.32 -4.99 -0.43
C LEU A 50 4.13 -4.90 -1.95
N THR A 51 5.05 -4.24 -2.67
CA THR A 51 4.98 -4.15 -4.14
C THR A 51 5.22 -5.50 -4.79
N THR A 52 6.23 -6.23 -4.31
CA THR A 52 6.54 -7.57 -4.81
C THR A 52 5.40 -8.54 -4.49
N LEU A 53 4.81 -8.43 -3.29
CA LEU A 53 3.62 -9.21 -2.91
C LEU A 53 2.44 -8.95 -3.86
N LEU A 54 2.15 -7.69 -4.20
CA LEU A 54 1.11 -7.36 -5.17
C LEU A 54 1.46 -7.91 -6.56
N ARG A 55 2.70 -7.75 -7.02
CA ARG A 55 3.14 -8.24 -8.34
C ARG A 55 3.00 -9.76 -8.47
N GLU A 56 3.29 -10.52 -7.42
CA GLU A 56 3.14 -11.98 -7.41
C GLU A 56 1.68 -12.42 -7.53
N ASN A 57 0.77 -11.69 -6.88
CA ASN A 57 -0.64 -12.05 -6.79
C ASN A 57 -1.53 -11.38 -7.86
N ALA A 58 -1.03 -10.34 -8.54
CA ALA A 58 -1.68 -9.65 -9.64
C ALA A 58 -0.69 -9.41 -10.80
N PRO A 59 -0.20 -10.49 -11.46
CA PRO A 59 0.90 -10.41 -12.43
C PRO A 59 0.60 -9.53 -13.65
N HIS A 60 -0.67 -9.41 -14.04
CA HIS A 60 -1.13 -8.62 -15.18
C HIS A 60 -1.48 -7.17 -14.82
N ALA A 61 -1.43 -6.78 -13.54
CA ALA A 61 -1.67 -5.40 -13.15
C ALA A 61 -0.52 -4.49 -13.59
N ALA A 62 -0.87 -3.28 -14.04
CA ALA A 62 0.07 -2.19 -14.19
C ALA A 62 0.23 -1.52 -12.81
N ILE A 63 1.38 -1.70 -12.19
CA ILE A 63 1.64 -1.27 -10.81
C ILE A 63 2.50 0.00 -10.83
N TYR A 64 2.05 1.01 -10.08
CA TYR A 64 2.70 2.30 -9.91
C TYR A 64 3.09 2.47 -8.44
N MET A 65 4.39 2.48 -8.14
CA MET A 65 4.90 2.78 -6.82
C MET A 65 5.11 4.29 -6.67
N ALA A 66 4.37 4.90 -5.76
CA ALA A 66 4.60 6.26 -5.30
C ALA A 66 5.33 6.24 -3.96
N ARG A 67 6.62 6.60 -3.97
CA ARG A 67 7.38 6.83 -2.74
C ARG A 67 6.96 8.16 -2.13
N VAL A 68 6.25 8.13 -1.02
CA VAL A 68 5.62 9.30 -0.39
C VAL A 68 6.18 9.63 0.99
N PHE A 69 6.87 8.71 1.64
CA PHE A 69 7.63 8.91 2.87
C PHE A 69 8.91 8.08 2.85
N ASP A 70 9.84 8.33 3.75
CA ASP A 70 11.07 7.54 3.91
C ASP A 70 10.86 6.36 4.88
N HIS A 71 10.27 6.65 6.04
CA HIS A 71 9.97 5.72 7.11
C HIS A 71 8.56 5.95 7.64
N ARG A 72 7.86 4.89 8.08
CA ARG A 72 6.47 4.96 8.53
C ARG A 72 6.32 5.87 9.76
N GLU A 73 7.34 5.97 10.58
CA GLU A 73 7.42 6.83 11.76
C GLU A 73 7.41 8.32 11.41
N ASN A 74 7.77 8.68 10.17
CA ASN A 74 7.80 10.05 9.70
C ASN A 74 6.54 10.46 8.92
N LEU A 75 5.53 9.58 8.80
CA LEU A 75 4.35 9.77 7.94
C LEU A 75 3.68 11.15 8.11
N ASP A 76 3.62 11.67 9.35
CA ASP A 76 3.03 12.97 9.67
C ASP A 76 3.73 14.16 8.96
N LYS A 77 5.01 14.03 8.61
CA LYS A 77 5.78 15.07 7.92
C LYS A 77 5.52 15.12 6.41
N PHE A 78 4.86 14.09 5.87
CA PHE A 78 4.72 13.88 4.43
C PHE A 78 3.28 14.02 3.93
N GLN A 79 2.38 14.64 4.69
CA GLN A 79 0.96 14.71 4.32
C GLN A 79 0.72 15.42 2.98
N ASP A 80 1.47 16.48 2.67
CA ASP A 80 1.37 17.20 1.39
C ASP A 80 1.84 16.33 0.21
N GLN A 81 2.94 15.59 0.40
CA GLN A 81 3.49 14.64 -0.57
C GLN A 81 2.51 13.53 -0.86
N ILE A 82 1.88 12.97 0.18
CA ILE A 82 0.85 11.94 0.05
C ILE A 82 -0.35 12.50 -0.71
N ALA A 83 -0.84 13.70 -0.36
CA ALA A 83 -1.95 14.33 -1.05
C ALA A 83 -1.65 14.57 -2.54
N ALA A 84 -0.45 15.05 -2.85
CA ALA A 84 0.02 15.25 -4.22
C ALA A 84 0.13 13.94 -5.00
N ALA A 85 0.62 12.87 -4.36
CA ALA A 85 0.72 11.55 -4.98
C ALA A 85 -0.66 10.94 -5.26
N ILE A 86 -1.64 11.08 -4.37
CA ILE A 86 -3.04 10.65 -4.63
C ILE A 86 -3.58 11.40 -5.86
N ARG A 87 -3.43 12.73 -5.90
CA ARG A 87 -3.83 13.52 -7.08
C ARG A 87 -3.15 13.02 -8.34
N HIS A 88 -1.84 12.78 -8.31
CA HIS A 88 -1.10 12.29 -9.47
C HIS A 88 -1.56 10.89 -9.93
N ALA A 89 -1.82 9.99 -8.97
CA ALA A 89 -2.33 8.65 -9.26
C ALA A 89 -3.67 8.72 -10.01
N VAL A 90 -4.56 9.61 -9.57
CA VAL A 90 -5.88 9.83 -10.20
C VAL A 90 -5.78 10.57 -11.52
N ASP A 91 -5.03 11.68 -11.57
CA ASP A 91 -5.09 12.64 -12.67
C ASP A 91 -4.12 12.33 -13.80
N VAL A 92 -2.98 11.68 -13.51
CA VAL A 92 -1.90 11.41 -14.47
C VAL A 92 -1.82 9.91 -14.78
N TRP A 93 -1.65 9.07 -13.76
CA TRP A 93 -1.60 7.61 -13.96
C TRP A 93 -2.98 7.02 -14.28
N LYS A 94 -4.05 7.75 -13.93
CA LYS A 94 -5.45 7.35 -14.10
C LYS A 94 -5.72 5.97 -13.48
N VAL A 95 -5.17 5.69 -12.30
CA VAL A 95 -5.27 4.34 -11.71
C VAL A 95 -6.70 3.94 -11.40
N ASP A 96 -6.94 2.64 -11.36
CA ASP A 96 -8.24 2.06 -11.00
C ASP A 96 -8.33 1.84 -9.47
N ILE A 97 -7.19 1.54 -8.84
CA ILE A 97 -7.06 1.25 -7.41
C ILE A 97 -5.91 2.07 -6.81
N ILE A 98 -6.13 2.68 -5.65
CA ILE A 98 -5.11 3.28 -4.78
C ILE A 98 -5.04 2.48 -3.49
N VAL A 99 -3.83 2.10 -3.08
CA VAL A 99 -3.61 1.37 -1.84
C VAL A 99 -2.76 2.16 -0.86
N MET A 100 -3.27 2.29 0.36
CA MET A 100 -2.69 3.06 1.47
C MET A 100 -2.41 2.12 2.67
N PRO A 101 -1.26 1.42 2.66
CA PRO A 101 -0.90 0.45 3.70
C PRO A 101 -0.34 1.10 4.98
N TRP A 102 -0.95 2.21 5.39
CA TRP A 102 -0.55 3.04 6.52
C TRP A 102 -1.78 3.78 7.07
N GLY A 103 -1.64 4.38 8.24
CA GLY A 103 -2.70 5.13 8.89
C GLY A 103 -2.17 6.20 9.84
N PHE A 104 -3.01 7.18 10.09
CA PHE A 104 -2.81 8.30 11.00
C PHE A 104 -3.75 8.15 12.20
N SER A 105 -3.22 8.42 13.39
CA SER A 105 -4.03 8.48 14.62
C SER A 105 -4.67 9.85 14.84
N ASN A 106 -4.17 10.91 14.19
CA ASN A 106 -4.73 12.27 14.29
C ASN A 106 -5.03 12.81 12.88
N THR A 107 -6.25 13.29 12.68
CA THR A 107 -6.77 13.72 11.37
C THR A 107 -6.99 15.23 11.25
N GLN A 108 -6.61 16.01 12.28
CA GLN A 108 -6.82 17.46 12.24
C GLN A 108 -6.03 18.10 11.09
N HIS A 109 -6.76 18.79 10.21
CA HIS A 109 -6.22 19.57 9.07
C HIS A 109 -5.36 18.78 8.07
N ASN A 110 -5.82 17.60 7.68
CA ASN A 110 -5.06 16.75 6.77
C ASN A 110 -5.28 17.11 5.27
N PRO A 111 -4.25 17.58 4.53
CA PRO A 111 -4.34 17.88 3.09
C PRO A 111 -4.69 16.66 2.23
N ILE A 112 -4.55 15.44 2.77
CA ILE A 112 -4.90 14.18 2.12
C ILE A 112 -6.43 14.05 1.98
N TYR A 113 -7.25 14.60 2.89
CA TYR A 113 -8.71 14.43 2.84
C TYR A 113 -9.36 14.99 1.55
N PRO A 114 -9.04 16.22 1.10
CA PRO A 114 -9.46 16.68 -0.23
C PRO A 114 -9.02 15.77 -1.38
N ALA A 115 -7.85 15.13 -1.29
CA ALA A 115 -7.36 14.23 -2.33
C ALA A 115 -8.13 12.90 -2.34
N ILE A 116 -8.50 12.35 -1.18
CA ILE A 116 -9.39 11.18 -1.06
C ILE A 116 -10.77 11.49 -1.66
N LYS A 117 -11.37 12.65 -1.34
CA LYS A 117 -12.64 13.05 -1.94
C LYS A 117 -12.56 13.20 -3.46
N HIS A 118 -11.43 13.72 -3.97
CA HIS A 118 -11.19 13.81 -5.41
C HIS A 118 -11.13 12.42 -6.05
N ALA A 119 -10.34 11.50 -5.49
CA ALA A 119 -10.25 10.12 -5.98
C ALA A 119 -11.63 9.42 -5.97
N ALA A 120 -12.39 9.58 -4.89
CA ALA A 120 -13.76 9.04 -4.78
C ALA A 120 -14.69 9.59 -5.87
N SER A 121 -14.60 10.89 -6.18
CA SER A 121 -15.40 11.53 -7.23
C SER A 121 -15.03 11.09 -8.65
N GLN A 122 -13.93 10.34 -8.81
CA GLN A 122 -13.45 9.78 -10.08
C GLN A 122 -13.61 8.26 -10.11
N ASP A 123 -14.41 7.68 -9.21
CA ASP A 123 -14.68 6.25 -9.09
C ASP A 123 -13.43 5.38 -8.90
N VAL A 124 -12.36 5.95 -8.32
CA VAL A 124 -11.13 5.21 -7.99
C VAL A 124 -11.33 4.46 -6.68
N ILE A 125 -11.08 3.14 -6.70
CA ILE A 125 -11.19 2.31 -5.51
C ILE A 125 -10.02 2.62 -4.57
N MET A 126 -10.31 2.92 -3.32
CA MET A 126 -9.30 3.17 -2.30
C MET A 126 -9.34 2.08 -1.23
N LEU A 127 -8.20 1.45 -0.98
CA LEU A 127 -8.00 0.41 0.02
C LEU A 127 -7.01 0.91 1.07
N ALA A 128 -7.31 0.75 2.35
CA ALA A 128 -6.39 1.12 3.42
C ALA A 128 -6.32 0.07 4.53
N ALA A 129 -5.14 -0.06 5.13
CA ALA A 129 -4.90 -0.96 6.25
C ALA A 129 -5.59 -0.44 7.53
N ALA A 130 -6.30 -1.31 8.24
CA ALA A 130 -7.10 -0.93 9.41
C ALA A 130 -6.25 -0.30 10.53
N SER A 131 -5.29 -1.05 11.06
CA SER A 131 -4.26 -0.69 12.04
C SER A 131 -3.60 -2.00 12.48
N ASP A 132 -2.31 -1.95 12.80
CA ASP A 132 -1.51 -3.04 13.37
C ASP A 132 -0.78 -2.61 14.65
N THR A 133 -1.20 -1.50 15.26
CA THR A 133 -0.54 -0.94 16.46
C THR A 133 -1.41 -1.09 17.70
N ASP A 134 -0.83 -1.59 18.78
CA ASP A 134 -1.50 -1.68 20.09
C ASP A 134 -1.68 -0.32 20.78
N ILE A 135 -1.08 0.74 20.23
CA ILE A 135 -1.10 2.10 20.80
C ILE A 135 -2.50 2.72 20.69
N TRP A 136 -3.23 2.37 19.63
CA TRP A 136 -4.57 2.88 19.36
C TRP A 136 -5.52 1.72 19.06
N PRO A 137 -6.55 1.49 19.88
CA PRO A 137 -7.41 0.31 19.75
C PRO A 137 -8.41 0.38 18.58
N GLY A 138 -8.38 1.44 17.79
CA GLY A 138 -9.36 1.72 16.73
C GLY A 138 -8.76 1.67 15.32
N ILE A 139 -9.67 1.70 14.33
CA ILE A 139 -9.32 1.83 12.92
C ILE A 139 -8.69 3.21 12.67
N GLN A 140 -7.49 3.22 12.11
CA GLN A 140 -6.78 4.44 11.76
C GLN A 140 -7.37 5.07 10.50
N TRP A 141 -7.25 6.39 10.37
CA TRP A 141 -7.58 7.07 9.13
C TRP A 141 -6.40 6.93 8.15
N PRO A 142 -6.58 6.64 6.84
CA PRO A 142 -7.80 6.80 6.06
C PRO A 142 -8.73 5.58 6.03
N ALA A 143 -8.39 4.45 6.65
CA ALA A 143 -9.24 3.25 6.64
C ALA A 143 -10.61 3.47 7.30
N SER A 144 -10.72 4.42 8.23
CA SER A 144 -12.00 4.82 8.84
C SER A 144 -12.83 5.81 7.99
N ASP A 145 -12.32 6.29 6.85
CA ASP A 145 -13.05 7.19 5.95
C ASP A 145 -14.13 6.43 5.17
N PRO A 146 -15.36 6.96 5.03
CA PRO A 146 -16.45 6.27 4.33
C PRO A 146 -16.19 6.03 2.83
N HIS A 147 -15.24 6.74 2.21
CA HIS A 147 -14.89 6.50 0.80
C HIS A 147 -13.80 5.43 0.63
N VAL A 148 -13.24 4.93 1.73
CA VAL A 148 -12.10 4.02 1.73
C VAL A 148 -12.54 2.67 2.30
N ILE A 149 -12.18 1.59 1.61
CA ILE A 149 -12.44 0.23 2.09
C ILE A 149 -11.35 -0.11 3.10
N CYS A 150 -11.77 -0.24 4.36
CA CYS A 150 -10.92 -0.73 5.44
C CYS A 150 -10.58 -2.21 5.23
N VAL A 151 -9.30 -2.57 5.34
CA VAL A 151 -8.83 -3.96 5.28
C VAL A 151 -8.15 -4.35 6.59
N HIS A 152 -8.74 -5.34 7.24
CA HIS A 152 -8.24 -5.98 8.45
C HIS A 152 -7.37 -7.20 8.12
N SER A 153 -6.51 -7.58 9.05
CA SER A 153 -5.68 -8.78 8.94
C SER A 153 -6.38 -9.99 9.52
N GLY A 154 -6.30 -11.11 8.80
CA GLY A 154 -6.66 -12.44 9.25
C GLY A 154 -5.46 -13.38 9.30
N SER A 155 -5.57 -14.37 10.16
CA SER A 155 -4.68 -15.54 10.24
C SER A 155 -5.04 -16.59 9.18
N ARG A 156 -4.15 -17.57 8.95
CA ARG A 156 -4.42 -18.69 8.02
C ARG A 156 -5.67 -19.52 8.38
N ASN A 157 -6.13 -19.43 9.63
CA ASN A 157 -7.25 -20.20 10.15
C ASN A 157 -8.59 -19.49 9.93
N GLY A 158 -8.62 -18.37 9.20
CA GLY A 158 -9.83 -17.58 8.94
C GLY A 158 -10.32 -16.77 10.14
N LYS A 159 -9.47 -16.60 11.17
CA LYS A 159 -9.74 -15.73 12.32
C LYS A 159 -9.07 -14.38 12.13
N SER A 160 -9.67 -13.31 12.64
CA SER A 160 -8.99 -12.01 12.76
C SER A 160 -7.68 -12.16 13.51
N SER A 161 -6.66 -11.42 13.07
CA SER A 161 -5.36 -11.36 13.74
C SER A 161 -5.47 -10.67 15.10
N ASP A 162 -4.67 -11.10 16.08
CA ASP A 162 -4.72 -10.53 17.43
C ASP A 162 -4.32 -9.04 17.47
N PHE A 163 -3.53 -8.58 16.49
CA PHE A 163 -3.03 -7.20 16.38
C PHE A 163 -3.96 -6.26 15.58
N THR A 164 -5.00 -6.77 14.91
CA THR A 164 -5.89 -5.92 14.13
C THR A 164 -7.02 -5.41 15.04
N PRO A 165 -7.45 -4.13 14.91
CA PRO A 165 -8.57 -3.64 15.71
C PRO A 165 -9.83 -4.46 15.41
N CYS A 166 -10.71 -4.54 16.40
CA CYS A 166 -11.99 -5.22 16.23
C CYS A 166 -12.74 -4.58 15.05
N ALA A 167 -13.16 -5.41 14.09
CA ALA A 167 -13.99 -4.95 13.00
C ALA A 167 -15.34 -4.50 13.56
N GLU A 168 -15.66 -3.21 13.44
CA GLU A 168 -17.01 -2.71 13.72
C GLU A 168 -17.99 -3.34 12.72
N GLU A 169 -19.24 -3.58 13.15
CA GLU A 169 -20.27 -4.12 12.25
C GLU A 169 -20.40 -3.24 10.99
N ASN A 170 -20.33 -3.86 9.81
CA ASN A 170 -20.43 -3.24 8.49
C ASN A 170 -19.28 -2.32 8.07
N ARG A 171 -18.08 -2.44 8.66
CA ARG A 171 -16.90 -1.68 8.18
C ARG A 171 -15.76 -2.60 7.77
N GLY A 172 -15.49 -2.62 6.46
CA GLY A 172 -14.30 -3.23 5.88
C GLY A 172 -14.41 -4.71 5.54
N ILE A 173 -13.27 -5.29 5.15
CA ILE A 173 -13.09 -6.70 4.82
C ILE A 173 -11.88 -7.26 5.58
N ILE A 174 -11.82 -8.59 5.73
CA ILE A 174 -10.68 -9.29 6.36
C ILE A 174 -9.95 -10.09 5.28
N VAL A 175 -8.64 -9.93 5.19
CA VAL A 175 -7.77 -10.68 4.26
C VAL A 175 -6.55 -11.20 5.02
N LEU A 176 -5.95 -12.30 4.55
CA LEU A 176 -4.74 -12.88 5.15
C LEU A 176 -3.64 -11.81 5.29
N GLY A 177 -3.10 -11.62 6.49
CA GLY A 177 -2.02 -10.66 6.75
C GLY A 177 -0.91 -11.19 7.64
N GLU A 178 -0.97 -12.46 8.06
CA GLU A 178 0.02 -13.08 8.93
C GLU A 178 1.04 -13.96 8.19
N SER A 179 2.29 -13.89 8.62
CA SER A 179 3.39 -14.76 8.17
C SER A 179 3.59 -14.73 6.65
N ILE A 180 3.56 -13.53 6.06
CA ILE A 180 3.71 -13.31 4.62
C ILE A 180 5.18 -13.03 4.30
N GLN A 181 5.81 -13.94 3.57
CA GLN A 181 7.17 -13.77 3.06
C GLN A 181 7.12 -13.05 1.71
N SER A 182 7.99 -12.05 1.53
CA SER A 182 8.17 -11.34 0.26
C SER A 182 9.59 -10.77 0.14
N ALA A 183 9.90 -10.09 -0.96
CA ALA A 183 11.18 -9.45 -1.20
C ALA A 183 11.49 -8.36 -0.17
N TRP A 184 12.78 -8.11 0.05
CA TRP A 184 13.29 -7.07 0.94
C TRP A 184 14.50 -6.39 0.29
N PRO A 185 14.72 -5.08 0.51
CA PRO A 185 15.86 -4.38 -0.08
C PRO A 185 17.21 -5.00 0.31
N PRO A 186 18.14 -5.18 -0.64
CA PRO A 186 19.49 -5.64 -0.35
C PRO A 186 20.23 -4.74 0.64
N ALA A 187 20.01 -3.41 0.57
CA ALA A 187 20.63 -2.45 1.46
C ALA A 187 20.30 -2.66 2.94
N LEU A 188 19.17 -3.34 3.25
CA LEU A 188 18.71 -3.61 4.61
C LEU A 188 19.18 -4.97 5.16
N GLY A 189 19.89 -5.78 4.36
CA GLY A 189 20.69 -6.91 4.86
C GLY A 189 19.94 -8.15 5.34
N GLU A 190 18.68 -8.36 4.94
CA GLU A 190 17.94 -9.58 5.29
C GLU A 190 18.45 -10.81 4.51
N PRO A 191 18.52 -12.01 5.12
CA PRO A 191 18.97 -13.22 4.44
C PRO A 191 18.18 -13.51 3.16
N GLY A 192 18.89 -13.63 2.05
CA GLY A 192 18.28 -13.90 0.73
C GLY A 192 17.41 -12.78 0.20
N ASN A 193 17.52 -11.55 0.73
CA ASN A 193 16.67 -10.41 0.35
C ASN A 193 15.18 -10.75 0.51
N ARG A 194 14.83 -11.47 1.58
CA ARG A 194 13.45 -11.88 1.90
C ARG A 194 13.15 -11.59 3.36
N LYS A 195 11.92 -11.15 3.63
CA LYS A 195 11.43 -10.93 5.00
C LYS A 195 10.01 -11.45 5.16
N THR A 196 9.74 -12.06 6.31
CA THR A 196 8.39 -12.49 6.69
C THR A 196 7.78 -11.45 7.61
N LEU A 197 6.60 -10.93 7.24
CA LEU A 197 5.86 -9.94 8.00
C LEU A 197 4.47 -10.45 8.39
N SER A 198 3.99 -10.00 9.53
CA SER A 198 2.58 -10.09 9.93
C SER A 198 2.06 -8.67 10.13
N SER A 199 1.19 -8.19 9.25
CA SER A 199 0.66 -6.82 9.30
C SER A 199 -0.63 -6.65 8.51
N THR A 200 -1.41 -5.64 8.88
CA THR A 200 -2.57 -5.21 8.07
C THR A 200 -2.14 -4.62 6.73
N SER A 201 -0.91 -4.11 6.61
CA SER A 201 -0.28 -3.69 5.35
C SER A 201 -0.13 -4.86 4.35
N CYS A 202 0.15 -6.08 4.81
CA CYS A 202 0.15 -7.28 3.95
C CYS A 202 -1.27 -7.63 3.50
N ALA A 203 -2.23 -7.58 4.43
CA ALA A 203 -3.64 -7.88 4.13
C ALA A 203 -4.23 -6.93 3.07
N VAL A 204 -3.97 -5.62 3.18
CA VAL A 204 -4.47 -4.64 2.19
C VAL A 204 -3.83 -4.82 0.81
N MET A 205 -2.58 -5.29 0.73
CA MET A 205 -1.96 -5.65 -0.56
C MET A 205 -2.64 -6.85 -1.21
N LEU A 206 -2.90 -7.90 -0.45
CA LEU A 206 -3.60 -9.08 -0.98
C LEU A 206 -5.05 -8.75 -1.34
N ALA A 207 -5.72 -7.87 -0.60
CA ALA A 207 -7.01 -7.31 -0.99
C ALA A 207 -6.92 -6.58 -2.34
N ALA A 208 -5.90 -5.75 -2.54
CA ALA A 208 -5.68 -5.05 -3.81
C ALA A 208 -5.47 -6.02 -4.98
N ALA A 209 -4.77 -7.14 -4.76
CA ALA A 209 -4.61 -8.18 -5.77
C ALA A 209 -5.95 -8.83 -6.15
N ILE A 210 -6.79 -9.15 -5.16
CA ILE A 210 -8.14 -9.69 -5.38
C ILE A 210 -8.99 -8.69 -6.18
N PHE A 211 -9.01 -7.42 -5.77
CA PHE A 211 -9.76 -6.38 -6.47
C PHE A 211 -9.26 -6.16 -7.89
N ALA A 212 -7.94 -6.20 -8.10
CA ALA A 212 -7.36 -6.09 -9.43
C ALA A 212 -7.81 -7.24 -10.33
N ALA A 213 -7.83 -8.49 -9.83
CA ALA A 213 -8.32 -9.63 -10.59
C ALA A 213 -9.82 -9.52 -10.92
N LEU A 214 -10.65 -9.09 -9.95
CA LEU A 214 -12.08 -8.89 -10.15
C LEU A 214 -12.37 -7.81 -11.22
N LEU A 215 -11.67 -6.68 -11.15
CA LEU A 215 -11.82 -5.61 -12.14
C LEU A 215 -11.33 -6.02 -13.53
N ASP A 216 -10.30 -6.87 -13.61
CA ASP A 216 -9.80 -7.37 -14.89
C ASP A 216 -10.81 -8.33 -15.54
N TYR A 217 -11.47 -9.16 -14.74
CA TYR A 217 -12.51 -10.07 -15.20
C TYR A 217 -13.82 -9.37 -15.60
N ALA A 218 -14.15 -8.26 -14.93
CA ALA A 218 -15.38 -7.51 -15.18
C ALA A 218 -15.30 -6.58 -16.41
N ARG A 219 -14.13 -6.45 -17.04
CA ARG A 219 -13.88 -5.64 -18.24
C ARG A 219 -14.08 -6.45 -19.51
#